data_AF-Q72EM1-F1
#
_entry.id   AF-Q72EM1-F1
#
_cell.length_a   1.000
_cell.length_b   1.000
_cell.length_c   1.000
_cell.angle_alpha   90.00
_cell.angle_beta   90.00
_cell.angle_gamma   90.00
#
_symmetry.space_group_name_H-M   'P 1'
#
loop_
_entity.id
_entity.type
_entity.pdbx_description
1 polymer ?
#
loop_
_entity_poly.entity_id
_entity_poly.type
_entity_poly.pdbx_seq_one_letter_code
_entity_poly.pdbx_strand_id
1 'polypeptide(L)'
;MKKGRFSEEQMVGILREADRSPVAQVAKKHGISEQTIYTWRQRFAGMSADDVKRLRLLEQENTRLKKILAERDLEIEVMKEIATKKW
;
A
#
# COMPACT_ATOMS: atom_id res chain seq x y z
N MET A 1 7.74 -3.19 1.93
CA MET A 1 8.45 -3.28 0.62
C MET A 1 9.58 -2.27 0.62
N LYS A 2 10.77 -2.60 0.08
CA LYS A 2 11.84 -1.60 -0.10
C LYS A 2 11.28 -0.43 -0.91
N LYS A 3 11.64 0.81 -0.54
CA LYS A 3 11.19 2.02 -1.25
C LYS A 3 11.75 1.95 -2.68
N GLY A 4 10.90 1.58 -3.63
CA GLY A 4 11.27 1.54 -5.05
C GLY A 4 11.50 2.95 -5.58
N ARG A 5 12.13 3.05 -6.76
CA ARG A 5 12.31 4.33 -7.48
C ARG A 5 10.98 5.04 -7.75
N PHE A 6 9.90 4.28 -7.93
CA PHE A 6 8.55 4.79 -8.17
C PHE A 6 7.63 4.48 -7.00
N SER A 7 6.74 5.41 -6.67
CA SER A 7 5.60 5.15 -5.79
C SER A 7 4.53 4.34 -6.51
N GLU A 8 3.63 3.67 -5.78
CA GLU A 8 2.58 2.86 -6.41
C GLU A 8 1.63 3.73 -7.25
N GLU A 9 1.38 4.96 -6.81
CA GLU A 9 0.59 5.94 -7.55
C GLU A 9 1.29 6.34 -8.86
N GLN A 10 2.62 6.51 -8.85
CA GLN A 10 3.42 6.75 -10.06
C GLN A 10 3.41 5.53 -11.00
N MET A 11 3.52 4.31 -10.45
CA MET A 11 3.43 3.07 -11.24
C MET A 11 2.10 3.00 -11.99
N VAL A 12 0.98 3.29 -11.32
CA VAL A 12 -0.33 3.32 -11.96
C VAL A 12 -0.44 4.44 -12.98
N GLY A 13 0.10 5.63 -12.70
CA GLY A 13 0.17 6.71 -13.69
C GLY A 13 0.87 6.27 -14.99
N ILE A 14 2.00 5.56 -14.87
CA ILE A 14 2.75 5.01 -16.01
C ILE A 14 1.93 3.92 -16.72
N LEU A 15 1.21 3.06 -15.99
CA LEU A 15 0.32 2.06 -16.59
C LEU A 15 -0.80 2.71 -17.41
N ARG A 16 -1.39 3.81 -16.93
CA ARG A 16 -2.44 4.55 -17.66
C ARG A 16 -1.90 5.25 -18.90
N GLU A 17 -0.65 5.68 -18.88
CA GLU A 17 0.04 6.13 -20.09
C GLU A 17 0.22 4.97 -21.09
N ALA A 18 0.66 3.80 -20.61
CA ALA A 18 0.83 2.59 -21.41
C ALA A 18 -0.48 1.93 -21.90
N ASP A 19 -1.64 2.38 -21.41
CA ASP A 19 -2.95 2.02 -21.95
C ASP A 19 -3.30 2.84 -23.20
N ARG A 20 -2.64 3.99 -23.42
CA ARG A 20 -2.95 4.96 -24.50
C ARG A 20 -1.81 5.15 -25.48
N SER A 21 -0.65 4.54 -25.24
CA SER A 21 0.56 4.72 -26.05
C SER A 21 1.37 3.42 -26.11
N PRO A 22 2.21 3.22 -27.14
CA PRO A 22 3.02 2.02 -27.27
C PRO A 22 3.88 1.76 -26.03
N VAL A 23 3.85 0.53 -25.52
CA VAL A 23 4.56 0.13 -24.29
C VAL A 23 6.06 0.43 -24.38
N ALA A 24 6.69 0.16 -25.53
CA ALA A 24 8.10 0.46 -25.79
C ALA A 24 8.45 1.95 -25.63
N GLN A 25 7.56 2.84 -26.08
CA GLN A 25 7.76 4.29 -25.96
C GLN A 25 7.66 4.74 -24.50
N VAL A 26 6.65 4.25 -23.78
CA VAL A 26 6.44 4.57 -22.37
C VAL A 26 7.60 4.03 -21.51
N ALA A 27 8.04 2.80 -21.79
CA ALA A 27 9.20 2.18 -21.15
C ALA A 27 10.47 3.05 -21.31
N LYS A 28 10.76 3.47 -22.55
CA LYS A 28 11.88 4.37 -22.85
C LYS A 28 11.76 5.72 -22.15
N LYS A 29 10.57 6.33 -22.15
CA LYS A 29 10.30 7.63 -21.52
C LYS A 29 10.57 7.62 -20.02
N HIS A 30 10.18 6.55 -19.32
CA HIS A 30 10.32 6.45 -17.86
C HIS A 30 11.63 5.76 -17.42
N GLY A 31 12.44 5.30 -18.37
CA GLY A 31 13.71 4.62 -18.10
C GLY A 31 13.51 3.27 -17.41
N ILE A 32 12.49 2.51 -17.82
CA ILE A 32 12.16 1.18 -17.32
C ILE A 32 12.07 0.18 -18.47
N SER A 33 12.14 -1.12 -18.19
CA SER A 33 11.91 -2.14 -19.22
C SER A 33 10.42 -2.32 -19.50
N GLU A 34 10.05 -2.76 -20.70
CA GLU A 34 8.67 -3.14 -21.01
C GLU A 34 8.16 -4.24 -20.06
N GLN A 35 9.02 -5.18 -19.69
CA GLN A 35 8.73 -6.21 -18.69
C GLN A 35 8.29 -5.62 -17.34
N THR A 36 8.89 -4.50 -16.92
CA THR A 36 8.49 -3.81 -15.69
C THR A 36 7.05 -3.32 -15.77
N ILE A 37 6.65 -2.79 -16.93
CA ILE A 37 5.27 -2.33 -17.18
C ILE A 37 4.30 -3.52 -17.11
N TYR A 38 4.64 -4.67 -17.71
CA TYR A 38 3.80 -5.87 -17.61
C TYR A 38 3.67 -6.40 -16.18
N THR A 39 4.76 -6.42 -15.41
CA THR A 39 4.74 -6.81 -13.99
C THR A 39 3.84 -5.88 -13.17
N TRP A 40 3.92 -4.58 -13.38
CA TRP A 40 3.02 -3.63 -12.72
C TRP A 40 1.56 -3.84 -13.16
N ARG A 41 1.33 -4.17 -14.43
CA ARG A 41 -0.01 -4.44 -14.95
C ARG A 41 -0.65 -5.65 -14.27
N GLN A 42 0.11 -6.71 -13.95
CA GLN A 42 -0.39 -7.85 -13.16
C GLN A 42 -0.77 -7.45 -11.73
N ARG A 43 -0.05 -6.49 -11.13
CA ARG A 43 -0.28 -6.06 -9.75
C ARG A 43 -1.41 -5.05 -9.59
N PHE A 44 -1.54 -4.12 -10.54
CA PHE A 44 -2.46 -2.99 -10.45
C PHE A 44 -3.54 -3.01 -11.55
N ALA A 45 -3.76 -4.15 -12.21
CA ALA A 45 -4.82 -4.31 -13.20
C ALA A 45 -6.16 -3.83 -12.62
N GLY A 46 -6.85 -2.98 -13.39
CA GLY A 46 -8.16 -2.46 -13.00
C GLY A 46 -8.14 -1.33 -11.96
N MET A 47 -7.01 -1.01 -11.31
CA MET A 47 -6.94 0.04 -10.30
C MET A 47 -6.59 1.41 -10.90
N SER A 48 -7.30 2.46 -10.53
CA SER A 48 -6.89 3.84 -10.80
C SER A 48 -5.80 4.30 -9.81
N ALA A 49 -5.13 5.41 -10.11
CA ALA A 49 -4.16 5.99 -9.19
C ALA A 49 -4.81 6.43 -7.87
N ASP A 50 -6.06 6.90 -7.93
CA ASP A 50 -6.85 7.27 -6.76
C ASP A 50 -7.23 6.05 -5.93
N ASP A 51 -7.54 4.90 -6.55
CA ASP A 51 -7.79 3.64 -5.84
C ASP A 51 -6.57 3.19 -5.05
N VAL A 52 -5.37 3.25 -5.66
CA VAL A 52 -4.11 2.92 -5.00
C VAL A 52 -3.81 3.87 -3.85
N LYS A 53 -4.00 5.18 -4.06
CA LYS A 53 -3.82 6.18 -3.01
C LYS A 53 -4.77 5.93 -1.83
N ARG A 54 -6.05 5.64 -2.12
CA ARG A 54 -7.05 5.34 -1.10
C ARG A 54 -6.72 4.05 -0.35
N LEU A 55 -6.33 3.00 -1.06
CA LEU A 55 -5.92 1.72 -0.47
C LEU A 55 -4.76 1.94 0.52
N ARG A 56 -3.72 2.66 0.10
CA ARG A 56 -2.57 2.97 0.94
C ARG A 56 -2.95 3.74 2.21
N LEU A 57 -3.86 4.70 2.12
CA LEU A 57 -4.35 5.45 3.29
C LEU A 57 -5.13 4.55 4.24
N LEU A 58 -5.99 3.66 3.70
CA LEU A 58 -6.74 2.69 4.49
C LEU A 58 -5.82 1.70 5.19
N GLU A 59 -4.77 1.22 4.53
CA GLU A 59 -3.77 0.33 5.14
C GLU A 59 -3.00 1.00 6.28
N GLN A 60 -2.65 2.28 6.12
CA GLN A 60 -2.00 3.06 7.18
C GLN A 60 -2.91 3.24 8.39
N GLU A 61 -4.16 3.65 8.17
CA GLU A 61 -5.10 3.81 9.29
C GLU A 61 -5.43 2.47 9.94
N ASN A 62 -5.59 1.38 9.16
CA ASN A 62 -5.81 0.04 9.72
C ASN A 62 -4.64 -0.40 10.61
N THR A 63 -3.40 -0.12 10.20
CA THR A 63 -2.21 -0.40 11.00
C THR A 63 -2.21 0.41 12.30
N ARG A 64 -2.55 1.69 12.22
CA ARG A 64 -2.66 2.58 13.38
C ARG A 64 -3.73 2.09 14.36
N LEU A 65 -4.91 1.76 13.86
CA LEU A 65 -6.04 1.28 14.65
C LEU A 65 -5.71 -0.06 15.33
N LYS A 66 -5.09 -1.01 14.61
CA LYS A 66 -4.64 -2.28 15.19
C LYS A 66 -3.65 -2.09 16.33
N LYS A 67 -2.71 -1.15 16.20
CA LYS A 67 -1.76 -0.82 17.25
C LYS A 67 -2.48 -0.28 18.49
N ILE A 68 -3.37 0.70 18.32
CA ILE A 68 -4.13 1.27 19.43
C ILE A 68 -4.98 0.20 20.12
N LEU A 69 -5.62 -0.68 19.34
CA LEU A 69 -6.42 -1.77 19.90
C LEU A 69 -5.57 -2.71 20.76
N ALA A 70 -4.42 -3.16 20.25
CA ALA A 70 -3.51 -4.03 21.00
C ALA A 70 -3.00 -3.37 22.30
N GLU A 71 -2.68 -2.08 22.26
CA GLU A 71 -2.29 -1.32 23.46
C GLU A 71 -3.43 -1.26 24.49
N ARG A 72 -4.68 -1.05 24.05
CA ARG A 72 -5.85 -1.01 24.94
C ARG A 72 -6.19 -2.37 25.52
N ASP A 73 -6.11 -3.43 24.72
CA ASP A 73 -6.35 -4.79 25.21
C ASP A 73 -5.33 -5.17 26.29
N LEU A 74 -4.06 -4.79 26.10
CA LEU A 74 -3.01 -4.98 27.11
C LEU A 74 -3.28 -4.18 28.40
N GLU A 75 -3.68 -2.91 28.29
CA GLU A 75 -4.07 -2.10 29.46
C GLU A 75 -5.21 -2.76 30.25
N ILE A 76 -6.24 -3.26 29.55
CA ILE A 76 -7.37 -3.96 30.16
C ILE A 76 -6.93 -5.24 30.87
N GLU A 77 -6.06 -6.03 30.24
CA GLU A 77 -5.54 -7.27 30.83
C GLU A 77 -4.77 -7.00 32.12
N VAL A 78 -3.87 -6.02 32.12
CA VAL A 78 -3.13 -5.58 33.31
C VAL A 78 -4.07 -5.09 34.41
N MET A 79 -5.10 -4.30 34.06
CA MET A 79 -6.09 -3.83 35.03
C MET A 79 -6.87 -4.99 35.67
N LYS A 80 -7.25 -6.00 34.88
CA LYS A 80 -7.92 -7.21 35.38
C LYS A 80 -7.02 -7.99 36.34
N GLU A 81 -5.74 -8.17 36.01
CA GLU A 81 -4.78 -8.87 36.85
C GLU A 81 -4.54 -8.16 38.20
N ILE A 82 -4.47 -6.82 38.19
CA ILE A 82 -4.37 -6.03 39.43
C ILE A 82 -5.64 -6.20 40.27
N ALA A 83 -6.82 -6.19 39.65
CA ALA A 83 -8.09 -6.36 40.35
C ALA A 83 -8.24 -7.74 41.00
N THR A 84 -7.76 -8.81 40.35
CA THR A 84 -7.79 -10.16 40.91
C THR A 84 -6.78 -10.37 42.04
N LYS A 85 -5.63 -9.68 42.03
CA LYS A 85 -4.60 -9.75 43.09
C LYS A 85 -4.92 -8.92 44.35
N LYS A 86 -5.95 -8.06 44.31
CA LYS A 86 -6.37 -7.22 45.46
C LYS A 86 -7.29 -7.94 46.46
N TRP A 87 -7.54 -9.23 46.24
CA TRP A 87 -8.30 -10.14 47.10
C TRP A 87 -7.44 -11.38 47.37
#